data_AF-G0JR56-F1
#
_entry.id   AF-G0JR56-F1
#
_cell.length_a   1.000
_cell.length_b   1.000
_cell.length_c   1.000
_cell.angle_alpha   90.00
_cell.angle_beta   90.00
_cell.angle_gamma   90.00
#
_symmetry.space_group_name_H-M   'P 1'
#
loop_
_entity.id
_entity.type
_entity.pdbx_description
1 polymer ?
#
loop_
_entity_poly.entity_id
_entity_poly.type
_entity_poly.pdbx_seq_one_letter_code
_entity_poly.pdbx_strand_id
1 'polypeptide(L)'
;MIINRKKAIERATFLTRTSSLNAATIAVGEQLAGAAELSMDMAIAVLGNNQIAEMAGFLNDSKTCKELDVPCDGVGLDLDELREWGLTRKQYCVAHEIALVAHMVDRARTHHNESTGTPRILRAYAS
;
A
#
# COMPACT_ATOMS: atom_id res chain seq x y z
N MET A 1 -14.39 -3.69 10.12
CA MET A 1 -13.13 -2.97 10.36
C MET A 1 -12.89 -2.14 9.12
N ILE A 2 -12.82 -0.82 9.24
CA ILE A 2 -12.81 0.06 8.07
C ILE A 2 -11.48 0.80 8.10
N ILE A 3 -10.55 0.37 7.23
CA ILE A 3 -9.33 1.12 6.95
C ILE A 3 -9.76 2.38 6.18
N ASN A 4 -9.38 3.56 6.67
CA ASN A 4 -9.61 4.80 5.93
C ASN A 4 -8.52 4.92 4.86
N ARG A 5 -8.84 4.45 3.65
CA ARG A 5 -7.91 4.41 2.51
C ARG A 5 -7.29 5.76 2.20
N LYS A 6 -8.07 6.84 2.19
CA LYS A 6 -7.57 8.19 1.93
C LYS A 6 -6.48 8.60 2.94
N LYS A 7 -6.76 8.44 4.23
CA LYS A 7 -5.78 8.73 5.30
C LYS A 7 -4.54 7.83 5.21
N ALA A 8 -4.71 6.56 4.84
CA ALA A 8 -3.60 5.62 4.70
C ALA A 8 -2.67 6.05 3.56
N ILE A 9 -3.23 6.44 2.40
CA ILE A 9 -2.46 6.95 1.26
C ILE A 9 -1.72 8.22 1.65
N GLU A 10 -2.41 9.23 2.20
CA GLU A 10 -1.80 10.48 2.63
C GLU A 10 -0.59 10.21 3.54
N ARG A 11 -0.79 9.38 4.57
CA ARG A 11 0.26 9.01 5.50
C ARG A 11 1.43 8.28 4.83
N ALA A 12 1.14 7.26 4.02
CA ALA A 12 2.15 6.48 3.33
C ALA A 12 2.92 7.32 2.29
N THR A 13 2.30 8.31 1.64
CA THR A 13 2.98 9.22 0.73
C THR A 13 4.05 10.07 1.44
N PHE A 14 3.84 10.45 2.72
CA PHE A 14 4.84 11.17 3.51
C PHE A 14 6.06 10.31 3.93
N LEU A 15 5.95 8.98 3.91
CA LEU A 15 7.05 8.06 4.28
C LEU A 15 8.04 7.82 3.12
N THR A 16 8.65 8.89 2.61
CA THR A 16 9.38 8.92 1.33
C THR A 16 10.65 8.06 1.25
N ARG A 17 11.24 7.70 2.39
CA ARG A 17 12.45 6.83 2.46
C ARG A 17 12.13 5.34 2.47
N THR A 18 10.86 4.98 2.37
CA THR A 18 10.37 3.62 2.51
C THR A 18 9.70 3.20 1.19
N SER A 19 9.82 1.92 0.80
CA SER A 19 9.09 1.39 -0.36
C SER A 19 7.57 1.62 -0.20
N SER A 20 6.85 1.74 -1.31
CA SER A 20 5.40 2.01 -1.30
C SER A 20 4.64 0.94 -0.51
N LEU A 21 5.05 -0.33 -0.60
CA LEU A 21 4.49 -1.43 0.19
C LEU A 21 4.74 -1.26 1.70
N ASN A 22 5.98 -1.03 2.13
CA ASN A 22 6.30 -0.86 3.54
C ASN A 22 5.64 0.40 4.13
N ALA A 23 5.58 1.48 3.36
CA ALA A 23 4.88 2.71 3.74
C ALA A 23 3.37 2.46 3.93
N ALA A 24 2.76 1.68 3.04
CA ALA A 24 1.36 1.27 3.16
C ALA A 24 1.14 0.38 4.39
N THR A 25 2.01 -0.61 4.64
CA THR A 25 1.96 -1.47 5.83
C THR A 25 2.03 -0.66 7.12
N ILE A 26 2.94 0.31 7.20
CA ILE A 26 3.06 1.22 8.36
C ILE A 26 1.77 2.04 8.52
N ALA A 27 1.30 2.69 7.45
CA ALA A 27 0.12 3.56 7.53
C ALA A 27 -1.16 2.80 7.91
N VAL A 28 -1.32 1.57 7.43
CA VAL A 28 -2.44 0.70 7.81
C VAL A 28 -2.27 0.21 9.25
N GLY A 29 -1.06 -0.21 9.64
CA GLY A 29 -0.76 -0.61 11.02
C GLY A 29 -1.05 0.50 12.03
N GLU A 30 -0.66 1.74 11.72
CA GLU A 30 -0.96 2.93 12.53
C GLU A 30 -2.47 3.11 12.76
N GLN A 31 -3.29 2.95 11.72
CA GLN A 31 -4.75 3.04 11.85
C GLN A 31 -5.34 1.92 12.70
N LEU A 32 -4.83 0.70 12.56
CA LEU A 32 -5.29 -0.45 13.33
C LEU A 32 -4.91 -0.34 14.82
N ALA A 33 -3.74 0.22 15.10
CA ALA A 33 -3.27 0.48 16.46
C ALA A 33 -3.92 1.72 17.10
N GLY A 34 -4.45 2.65 16.30
CA GLY A 34 -4.83 3.98 16.78
C GLY A 34 -3.63 4.80 17.26
N ALA A 35 -2.44 4.53 16.72
CA ALA A 35 -1.17 5.15 17.10
C ALA A 35 -0.45 5.65 15.85
N ALA A 36 0.32 6.73 15.97
CA ALA A 36 1.15 7.26 14.89
C ALA A 36 2.63 6.87 15.09
N GLU A 37 3.41 7.00 14.02
CA GLU A 37 4.87 6.83 14.00
C GLU A 37 5.33 5.42 14.37
N LEU A 38 4.57 4.41 13.96
CA LEU A 38 4.99 3.02 14.14
C LEU A 38 6.22 2.73 13.28
N SER A 39 7.16 1.98 13.84
CA SER A 39 8.19 1.31 13.04
C SER A 39 7.55 0.19 12.19
N MET A 40 8.27 -0.29 11.19
CA MET A 40 7.81 -1.43 10.38
C MET A 40 7.52 -2.67 11.25
N ASP A 41 8.41 -3.00 12.19
CA ASP A 41 8.24 -4.16 13.07
C ASP A 41 7.02 -4.01 13.98
N MET A 42 6.77 -2.80 14.49
CA MET A 42 5.56 -2.50 15.28
C MET A 42 4.30 -2.61 14.41
N ALA A 43 4.34 -2.12 13.18
CA ALA A 43 3.22 -2.23 12.26
C ALA A 43 2.89 -3.69 11.95
N ILE A 44 3.89 -4.53 11.66
CA ILE A 44 3.72 -5.98 11.46
C ILE A 44 3.15 -6.64 12.72
N ALA A 45 3.69 -6.31 13.89
CA ALA A 45 3.20 -6.86 15.17
C ALA A 45 1.73 -6.52 15.42
N VAL A 46 1.27 -5.31 15.05
CA VAL A 46 -0.13 -4.88 15.15
C VAL A 46 -1.06 -5.72 14.27
N LEU A 47 -0.58 -6.22 13.12
CA LEU A 47 -1.39 -7.09 12.26
C LEU A 47 -1.74 -8.42 12.96
N GLY A 48 -0.95 -8.84 13.96
CA GLY A 48 -1.16 -10.04 14.76
C GLY A 48 -0.91 -11.36 14.02
N ASN A 49 -0.60 -11.30 12.73
CA ASN A 49 -0.13 -12.43 11.91
C ASN A 49 0.77 -11.91 10.78
N ASN A 50 2.03 -12.33 10.75
CA ASN A 50 3.01 -11.89 9.75
C ASN A 50 2.61 -12.27 8.31
N GLN A 51 1.82 -13.33 8.13
CA GLN A 51 1.30 -13.74 6.83
C GLN A 51 0.45 -12.66 6.16
N ILE A 52 -0.10 -11.70 6.92
CA ILE A 52 -0.85 -10.57 6.37
C ILE A 52 0.08 -9.66 5.55
N ALA A 53 1.28 -9.39 6.06
CA ALA A 53 2.26 -8.59 5.35
C ALA A 53 2.82 -9.33 4.13
N GLU A 54 3.04 -10.65 4.26
CA GLU A 54 3.49 -11.49 3.14
C GLU A 54 2.44 -11.58 2.04
N MET A 55 1.17 -11.81 2.39
CA MET A 55 0.05 -11.78 1.45
C MET A 55 -0.09 -10.41 0.79
N ALA A 56 0.10 -9.31 1.54
CA ALA A 56 0.06 -7.98 0.95
C ALA A 56 1.17 -7.80 -0.11
N GLY A 57 2.36 -8.33 0.15
CA GLY A 57 3.45 -8.37 -0.83
C GLY A 57 3.08 -9.20 -2.05
N PHE A 58 2.57 -10.41 -1.84
CA PHE A 58 2.11 -11.27 -2.94
C PHE A 58 1.04 -10.59 -3.81
N LEU A 59 0.02 -9.98 -3.20
CA LEU A 59 -1.04 -9.28 -3.92
C LEU A 59 -0.52 -8.04 -4.66
N ASN A 60 0.41 -7.29 -4.06
CA ASN A 60 1.05 -6.14 -4.69
C ASN A 60 1.89 -6.52 -5.93
N ASP A 61 2.48 -7.72 -5.92
CA ASP A 61 3.31 -8.20 -7.03
C ASP A 61 2.48 -8.90 -8.11
N SER A 62 1.36 -9.51 -7.74
CA SER A 62 0.53 -10.34 -8.64
C SER A 62 -0.69 -9.64 -9.22
N LYS A 63 -1.21 -8.60 -8.57
CA LYS A 63 -2.42 -7.89 -8.99
C LYS A 63 -2.13 -6.44 -9.33
N THR A 64 -2.89 -5.89 -10.26
CA THR A 64 -2.82 -4.47 -10.59
C THR A 64 -3.65 -3.64 -9.61
N CYS A 65 -3.35 -2.33 -9.53
CA CYS A 65 -4.17 -1.38 -8.76
C CYS A 65 -5.66 -1.44 -9.11
N LYS A 66 -6.00 -1.71 -10.39
CA LYS A 66 -7.39 -1.79 -10.86
C LYS A 66 -8.08 -3.07 -10.38
N GLU A 67 -7.37 -4.19 -10.36
CA GLU A 67 -7.90 -5.47 -9.84
C GLU A 67 -8.11 -5.42 -8.33
N LEU A 68 -7.29 -4.64 -7.63
CA LEU A 68 -7.40 -4.42 -6.19
C LEU A 68 -8.39 -3.31 -5.82
N ASP A 69 -8.79 -2.41 -6.73
CA ASP A 69 -9.77 -1.36 -6.44
C ASP A 69 -11.22 -1.85 -6.53
N VAL A 70 -11.50 -2.92 -5.78
CA VAL A 70 -12.82 -3.54 -5.63
C VAL A 70 -13.09 -3.81 -4.14
N PRO A 71 -14.36 -3.95 -3.74
CA PRO A 71 -14.67 -4.36 -2.37
C PRO A 71 -14.07 -5.74 -2.07
N CYS A 72 -13.16 -5.82 -1.10
CA CYS A 72 -12.52 -7.07 -0.73
C CYS A 72 -13.56 -8.12 -0.32
N ASP A 73 -14.50 -7.79 0.55
CA ASP A 73 -15.45 -8.77 1.12
C ASP A 73 -16.44 -9.36 0.10
N GLY A 74 -16.52 -8.82 -1.11
CA GLY A 74 -17.33 -9.33 -2.21
C GLY A 74 -16.51 -9.89 -3.36
N VAL A 75 -15.84 -9.01 -4.11
CA VAL A 75 -15.24 -9.32 -5.42
C VAL A 75 -13.73 -9.57 -5.31
N GLY A 76 -13.05 -8.85 -4.42
CA GLY A 76 -11.59 -8.95 -4.26
C GLY A 76 -11.13 -10.15 -3.45
N LEU A 77 -12.05 -10.87 -2.80
CA LEU A 77 -11.72 -12.03 -1.97
C LEU A 77 -11.53 -13.29 -2.82
N ASP A 78 -10.31 -13.77 -2.85
CA ASP A 78 -10.00 -15.10 -3.35
C ASP A 78 -10.04 -16.12 -2.19
N LEU A 79 -10.98 -17.05 -2.26
CA LEU A 79 -11.19 -18.07 -1.22
C LEU A 79 -10.11 -19.16 -1.24
N ASP A 80 -9.50 -19.42 -2.40
CA ASP A 80 -8.44 -20.40 -2.53
C ASP A 80 -7.13 -19.83 -1.94
N GLU A 81 -6.76 -18.59 -2.32
CA GLU A 81 -5.62 -17.88 -1.71
C GLU A 81 -5.79 -17.76 -0.19
N LEU A 82 -7.00 -17.41 0.28
CA LEU A 82 -7.29 -17.33 1.71
C LEU A 82 -7.04 -18.65 2.43
N ARG A 83 -7.49 -19.78 1.84
CA ARG A 83 -7.32 -21.12 2.42
C ARG A 83 -5.87 -21.56 2.39
N GLU A 84 -5.18 -21.38 1.27
CA GLU A 84 -3.78 -21.77 1.08
C GLU A 84 -2.86 -21.06 2.05
N TRP A 85 -3.12 -19.78 2.30
CA TRP A 85 -2.31 -18.96 3.19
C TRP A 85 -2.75 -19.04 4.66
N GLY A 86 -3.83 -19.77 4.96
CA GLY A 86 -4.33 -19.93 6.33
C GLY A 86 -4.84 -18.62 6.96
N LEU A 87 -5.30 -17.68 6.15
CA LEU A 87 -5.79 -16.39 6.59
C LEU A 87 -7.29 -16.43 6.89
N THR A 88 -7.74 -15.60 7.83
CA THR A 88 -9.18 -15.31 7.94
C THR A 88 -9.58 -14.27 6.89
N ARG A 89 -10.87 -14.19 6.56
CA ARG A 89 -11.42 -13.18 5.63
C ARG A 89 -11.01 -11.76 6.00
N LYS A 90 -11.02 -11.44 7.29
CA LYS A 90 -10.61 -10.12 7.79
C LYS A 90 -9.14 -9.85 7.52
N GLN A 91 -8.28 -10.84 7.74
CA GLN A 91 -6.84 -10.72 7.54
C GLN A 91 -6.48 -10.59 6.06
N TYR A 92 -7.13 -11.38 5.19
CA TYR A 92 -7.00 -11.23 3.74
C TYR A 92 -7.39 -9.80 3.30
N CYS A 93 -8.51 -9.27 3.81
CA CYS A 93 -8.91 -7.91 3.45
C CYS A 93 -7.97 -6.82 3.97
N VAL A 94 -7.25 -7.04 5.08
CA VAL A 94 -6.17 -6.14 5.48
C VAL A 94 -5.03 -6.18 4.48
N ALA A 95 -4.59 -7.39 4.09
CA ALA A 95 -3.54 -7.56 3.10
C ALA A 95 -3.90 -6.92 1.75
N HIS A 96 -5.13 -7.12 1.30
CA HIS A 96 -5.69 -6.49 0.10
C HIS A 96 -5.67 -4.96 0.16
N GLU A 97 -6.10 -4.36 1.28
CA GLU A 97 -6.04 -2.89 1.43
C GLU A 97 -4.60 -2.37 1.50
N ILE A 98 -3.67 -3.10 2.13
CA ILE A 98 -2.25 -2.73 2.13
C ILE A 98 -1.71 -2.71 0.69
N ALA A 99 -1.95 -3.77 -0.09
CA ALA A 99 -1.51 -3.86 -1.48
C ALA A 99 -2.11 -2.75 -2.36
N LEU A 100 -3.40 -2.47 -2.21
CA LEU A 100 -4.05 -1.38 -2.93
C LEU A 100 -3.44 -0.02 -2.57
N VAL A 101 -3.29 0.27 -1.28
CA VAL A 101 -2.68 1.53 -0.82
C VAL A 101 -1.25 1.65 -1.35
N ALA A 102 -0.48 0.56 -1.39
CA ALA A 102 0.87 0.55 -1.94
C ALA A 102 0.90 1.00 -3.40
N HIS A 103 0.05 0.44 -4.28
CA HIS A 103 -0.03 0.90 -5.68
C HIS A 103 -0.47 2.35 -5.80
N MET A 104 -1.44 2.79 -4.99
CA MET A 104 -1.92 4.17 -5.03
C MET A 104 -0.84 5.18 -4.59
N VAL A 105 -0.04 4.81 -3.59
CA VAL A 105 1.11 5.59 -3.12
C VAL A 105 2.20 5.63 -4.19
N ASP A 106 2.49 4.50 -4.81
CA ASP A 106 3.48 4.40 -5.87
C ASP A 106 3.13 5.34 -7.04
N ARG A 107 1.88 5.26 -7.51
CA ARG A 107 1.35 6.16 -8.53
C ARG A 107 1.43 7.63 -8.12
N ALA A 108 1.07 7.96 -6.88
CA ALA A 108 1.13 9.34 -6.38
C ALA A 108 2.56 9.90 -6.36
N ARG A 109 3.55 9.07 -5.98
CA ARG A 109 4.97 9.45 -5.97
C ARG A 109 5.53 9.61 -7.37
N THR A 110 5.16 8.75 -8.30
CA THR A 110 5.58 8.84 -9.70
C THR A 110 5.06 10.11 -10.36
N HIS A 111 3.78 10.46 -10.17
CA HIS A 111 3.22 11.72 -10.67
C HIS A 111 3.86 12.96 -10.01
N HIS A 112 4.24 12.90 -8.73
CA HIS A 112 4.98 13.98 -8.08
C HIS A 112 6.36 14.18 -8.71
N ASN A 113 7.08 13.10 -9.01
CA ASN A 113 8.40 13.16 -9.64
C ASN A 113 8.32 13.68 -11.09
N GLU A 114 7.33 13.25 -11.86
CA GLU A 114 7.08 13.74 -13.23
C GLU A 114 6.73 15.24 -13.26
N SER A 115 5.93 15.72 -12.31
CA SER A 115 5.55 17.14 -12.25
C SER A 115 6.69 18.07 -11.84
N THR A 116 7.75 17.56 -11.22
CA THR A 116 8.98 18.32 -10.90
C THR A 116 10.05 18.23 -11.99
N GLY A 117 9.87 17.36 -13.00
CA GLY A 117 10.77 17.17 -14.13
C GLY A 117 10.53 18.17 -15.25
N THR A 118 10.83 19.45 -15.04
CA THR A 118 10.99 20.39 -16.16
C THR A 118 12.10 19.87 -17.08
N PRO A 119 11.88 19.65 -18.39
CA PRO A 119 12.96 19.27 -19.28
C PRO A 119 13.90 20.47 -19.47
N ARG A 120 15.03 20.46 -18.74
CA ARG A 120 16.23 21.19 -19.15
C ARG A 120 16.73 20.53 -20.43
N ILE A 121 16.32 21.00 -21.60
CA ILE A 121 17.14 21.17 -22.80
C ILE A 121 16.31 22.04 -23.75
N LEU A 122 16.72 23.29 -23.91
CA LEU A 122 16.95 23.96 -25.20
C LEU A 122 17.57 25.32 -24.87
N ARG A 123 18.82 25.27 -24.41
CA ARG A 123 19.71 26.43 -24.34
C ARG A 123 20.90 26.16 -25.26
N ALA A 124 20.63 26.22 -26.56
CA ALA A 124 21.56 26.39 -27.66
C ALA A 124 20.68 26.79 -28.85
N TYR A 125 20.79 27.97 -29.47
CA TYR A 125 21.99 28.71 -29.84
C TYR A 125 21.79 30.22 -29.68
N ALA A 126 22.92 30.87 -29.39
CA ALA A 126 23.09 32.31 -29.37
C ALA A 126 23.33 32.87 -30.79
N SER A 127 23.01 34.16 -30.92
CA SER A 127 23.46 35.13 -31.92
C SER A 127 22.81 35.11 -33.30
#